data_AF-O93702-F1
#
_entry.id   AF-O93702-F1
#
_cell.length_a   1.000
_cell.length_b   1.000
_cell.length_c   1.000
_cell.angle_alpha   90.00
_cell.angle_beta   90.00
_cell.angle_gamma   90.00
#
_symmetry.space_group_name_H-M   'P 1'
#
loop_
_entity.id
_entity.type
_entity.pdbx_description
1 polymer ?
#
loop_
_entity_poly.entity_id
_entity_poly.type
_entity_poly.pdbx_seq_one_letter_code
_entity_poly.pdbx_strand_id
1 'polypeptide(L)' 'MGRDDMSEVLQIQKNLEELVKLLRVYFMLDEILSFAMEELHDDEVVADISAVKDRIRMVIQKLIS' A
#
# COMPACT_ATOMS: atom_id res chain seq x y z
N MET A 1 -17.82 -10.93 -26.51
CA MET A 1 -17.35 -11.11 -25.13
C MET A 1 -18.19 -12.19 -24.49
N GLY A 2 -17.56 -13.28 -24.09
CA GLY A 2 -18.19 -14.35 -23.32
C GLY A 2 -18.48 -13.91 -21.88
N ARG A 3 -19.29 -14.71 -21.17
CA ARG A 3 -19.56 -14.51 -19.74
C ARG A 3 -18.25 -14.60 -18.91
N ASP A 4 -17.29 -15.38 -19.39
CA ASP A 4 -15.98 -15.57 -18.77
C ASP A 4 -15.08 -14.33 -18.97
N ASP A 5 -15.04 -13.73 -20.17
CA ASP A 5 -14.31 -12.47 -20.43
C ASP A 5 -14.77 -11.33 -19.51
N MET A 6 -16.07 -11.26 -19.24
CA MET A 6 -16.63 -10.23 -18.34
C MET A 6 -16.20 -10.46 -16.89
N SER A 7 -16.14 -11.72 -16.45
CA SER A 7 -15.69 -12.07 -15.10
C SER A 7 -14.21 -11.72 -14.88
N GLU A 8 -13.37 -11.95 -15.88
CA GLU A 8 -11.94 -11.58 -15.84
C GLU A 8 -11.76 -10.06 -15.76
N VAL A 9 -12.48 -9.30 -16.58
CA VAL A 9 -12.44 -7.82 -16.55
C VAL A 9 -12.86 -7.28 -15.19
N LEU A 10 -13.94 -7.81 -14.60
CA LEU A 10 -14.41 -7.40 -13.28
C LEU A 10 -13.38 -7.73 -12.18
N GLN A 11 -12.71 -8.88 -12.29
CA GLN A 11 -11.67 -9.27 -11.33
C GLN A 11 -10.43 -8.37 -11.44
N ILE A 12 -10.01 -8.01 -12.66
CA ILE A 12 -8.91 -7.06 -12.90
C ILE A 12 -9.24 -5.70 -12.32
N GLN A 13 -10.45 -5.18 -12.54
CA GLN A 13 -10.89 -3.90 -11.98
C GLN A 13 -10.85 -3.91 -10.45
N LYS A 14 -11.36 -4.98 -9.82
CA LYS A 14 -11.31 -5.13 -8.36
C LYS A 14 -9.88 -5.17 -7.82
N ASN A 15 -8.98 -5.90 -8.50
CA ASN A 15 -7.56 -5.95 -8.11
C ASN A 15 -6.89 -4.58 -8.23
N LEU A 16 -7.21 -3.82 -9.28
CA LEU A 16 -6.71 -2.47 -9.48
C LEU A 16 -7.20 -1.51 -8.39
N GLU A 17 -8.48 -1.56 -8.03
CA GLU A 17 -9.03 -0.77 -6.93
C GLU A 17 -8.31 -1.05 -5.60
N GLU A 18 -8.03 -2.32 -5.32
CA GLU A 18 -7.33 -2.72 -4.10
C GLU A 18 -5.87 -2.24 -4.10
N LEU A 19 -5.18 -2.38 -5.24
CA LEU A 19 -3.83 -1.86 -5.42
C LEU A 19 -3.76 -0.35 -5.16
N VAL A 20 -4.71 0.42 -5.70
CA VAL A 20 -4.77 1.88 -5.50
C VAL A 20 -4.98 2.22 -4.03
N LYS A 21 -5.83 1.49 -3.31
CA LYS A 21 -6.04 1.71 -1.86
C LYS A 21 -4.76 1.45 -1.07
N LEU A 22 -4.06 0.34 -1.34
CA LEU A 22 -2.81 0.01 -0.66
C LEU A 22 -1.71 1.03 -0.94
N LEU A 23 -1.59 1.51 -2.19
CA LEU A 23 -0.65 2.57 -2.54
C LEU A 23 -0.95 3.86 -1.77
N ARG A 24 -2.23 4.24 -1.62
CA ARG A 24 -2.60 5.42 -0.81
C ARG A 24 -2.16 5.27 0.64
N VAL A 25 -2.40 4.11 1.26
CA VAL A 25 -1.95 3.85 2.64
C VAL A 25 -0.42 3.92 2.73
N TYR A 26 0.29 3.30 1.78
CA TYR A 26 1.75 3.33 1.75
C TYR A 26 2.31 4.77 1.69
N PHE A 27 1.73 5.64 0.87
CA PHE A 27 2.15 7.05 0.76
C PHE A 27 1.70 7.90 1.96
N MET A 28 0.54 7.64 2.57
CA MET A 28 0.17 8.35 3.81
C MET A 28 1.13 8.00 4.95
N LEU A 29 1.62 6.76 5.02
CA LEU A 29 2.63 6.40 6.02
C LEU A 29 3.97 7.13 5.81
N ASP A 30 4.29 7.58 4.59
CA ASP A 30 5.43 8.48 4.37
C ASP A 30 5.25 9.83 5.08
N GLU A 31 4.05 10.40 5.05
CA GLU A 31 3.74 11.66 5.74
C GLU A 31 3.86 11.51 7.26
N ILE A 32 3.36 10.40 7.82
CA ILE A 32 3.47 10.11 9.26
C ILE A 32 4.93 9.89 9.65
N LEU A 33 5.70 9.17 8.81
CA LEU A 33 7.12 8.96 9.03
C LEU A 33 7.90 10.28 9.05
N SER A 34 7.62 11.19 8.10
CA SER A 34 8.22 12.53 8.06
C SER A 34 7.92 13.30 9.34
N PHE A 35 6.66 13.31 9.78
CA PHE A 35 6.25 13.98 11.02
C PHE A 35 6.95 13.40 12.25
N ALA A 36 7.03 12.07 12.37
CA ALA A 36 7.72 11.41 13.48
C ALA A 36 9.22 11.75 13.53
N MET A 37 9.86 11.85 12.36
CA MET A 37 11.28 12.16 12.24
C MET A 37 11.59 13.65 12.48
N GLU A 38 10.79 14.55 11.89
CA GLU A 38 11.09 15.98 11.82
C GLU A 38 10.50 16.77 12.98
N GLU A 39 9.31 16.41 13.46
CA GLU A 39 8.58 17.16 14.49
C GLU A 39 8.69 16.53 15.87
N LEU A 40 8.63 15.20 15.94
CA LEU A 40 8.68 14.46 17.22
C LEU A 40 10.09 14.02 17.60
N HIS A 41 10.98 13.86 16.63
CA HIS A 41 12.32 13.27 16.81
C HIS A 41 12.28 11.94 17.56
N ASP A 42 11.28 11.11 17.26
CA ASP A 42 11.02 9.83 17.94
C ASP A 42 11.53 8.67 17.08
N ASP A 43 12.78 8.27 17.32
CA ASP A 43 13.46 7.21 16.56
C ASP A 43 12.78 5.84 16.69
N GLU A 44 12.11 5.55 17.82
CA GLU A 44 11.40 4.29 18.04
C GLU A 44 10.16 4.22 17.14
N VAL A 45 9.36 5.28 17.13
CA VAL A 45 8.18 5.39 16.26
C VAL A 45 8.58 5.39 14.78
N VAL A 46 9.67 6.06 14.42
CA VAL A 46 10.22 6.05 13.05
C VAL A 46 10.57 4.63 12.60
N ALA A 47 11.23 3.85 13.46
CA ALA A 47 11.58 2.46 13.17
C ALA A 47 10.34 1.57 12.96
N ASP A 48 9.34 1.72 13.84
CA ASP A 48 8.09 0.95 13.76
C ASP A 48 7.29 1.25 12.49
N ILE A 49 7.10 2.53 12.16
CA ILE A 49 6.40 2.94 10.94
C ILE A 49 7.15 2.46 9.70
N SER A 50 8.48 2.55 9.69
CA SER A 50 9.31 2.05 8.59
C SER A 50 9.12 0.55 8.36
N ALA A 51 9.10 -0.24 9.44
CA ALA A 51 8.85 -1.68 9.35
C ALA A 51 7.45 -2.00 8.79
N VAL A 52 6.42 -1.26 9.22
CA VAL A 52 5.06 -1.42 8.69
C VAL A 52 5.01 -1.09 7.20
N LYS A 53 5.64 0.01 6.77
CA LYS A 53 5.72 0.39 5.34
C LYS A 53 6.37 -0.68 4.50
N ASP A 54 7.46 -1.28 4.97
CA ASP A 54 8.12 -2.38 4.25
C ASP A 54 7.20 -3.60 4.10
N ARG A 55 6.44 -3.96 5.14
CA ARG A 55 5.44 -5.05 5.04
C ARG A 55 4.33 -4.72 4.03
N ILE A 56 3.84 -3.50 4.00
CA ILE A 56 2.84 -3.07 3.01
C ILE A 56 3.42 -3.11 1.60
N ARG A 57 4.68 -2.68 1.41
CA ARG A 57 5.38 -2.80 0.12
C ARG A 57 5.42 -4.25 -0.35
N MET A 58 5.72 -5.20 0.54
CA MET A 58 5.72 -6.63 0.20
C MET A 58 4.32 -7.13 -0.22
N VAL A 59 3.25 -6.65 0.43
CA VAL A 59 1.87 -7.00 0.04
C VAL A 59 1.54 -6.45 -1.34
N ILE A 60 1.88 -5.18 -1.61
CA ILE A 60 1.70 -4.55 -2.93
C ILE A 60 2.46 -5.33 -4.01
N GLN A 61 3.71 -5.70 -3.76
CA GLN A 61 4.51 -6.49 -4.69
C GLN A 61 3.86 -7.83 -5.05
N LYS A 62 3.27 -8.52 -4.06
CA LYS A 62 2.55 -9.79 -4.29
C LYS A 62 1.26 -9.63 -5.09
N LEU A 63 0.67 -8.44 -5.13
CA LEU A 63 -0.53 -8.17 -5.93
C LEU A 63 -0.21 -7.88 -7.40
N ILE A 64 0.99 -7.36 -7.69
CA ILE A 64 1.40 -6.96 -9.04
C ILE A 64 2.32 -7.98 -9.73
N SER A 65 2.83 -8.97 -9.00
CA SER A 65 3.65 -10.07 -9.52
C SER A 65 2.77 -11.23 -9.96
#